data_AF-A0A554I946-F1
#
_entry.id   AF-A0A554I946-F1
#
_cell.length_a   1.000
_cell.length_b   1.000
_cell.length_c   1.000
_cell.angle_alpha   90.00
_cell.angle_beta   90.00
_cell.angle_gamma   90.00
#
_symmetry.space_group_name_H-M   'P 1'
#
loop_
_entity.id
_entity.type
_entity.pdbx_description
1 polymer ?
#
loop_
_entity_poly.entity_id
_entity_poly.type
_entity_poly.pdbx_seq_one_letter_code
_entity_poly.pdbx_strand_id
1 'polypeptide(L)'
;QAGLTLDSVLPTNQRVFLQEKIILDLGADLIEMSGQIHSANRLLFEEVAEIFDARVLGIDFLCQDIGTSWKEQKCAIMELNSLPFIDMHHFPLEGEPRNLAGMIWEMILTNN
;
A
#
# COMPACT_ATOMS: atom_id res chain seq x y z
N GLN A 1 0.25 -23.87 -10.61
CA GLN A 1 0.81 -23.25 -11.84
C GLN A 1 -0.21 -23.34 -12.98
N ALA A 2 -0.27 -22.32 -13.84
CA ALA A 2 -1.32 -22.15 -14.87
C ALA A 2 -1.22 -23.07 -16.11
N GLY A 3 -0.27 -24.01 -16.15
CA GLY A 3 -0.08 -24.92 -17.28
C GLY A 3 0.43 -24.26 -18.56
N LEU A 4 1.05 -23.07 -18.45
CA LEU A 4 1.57 -22.28 -19.56
C LEU A 4 3.10 -22.38 -19.65
N THR A 5 3.63 -22.11 -20.84
CA THR A 5 5.07 -21.98 -21.13
C THR A 5 5.41 -20.54 -21.51
N LEU A 6 6.71 -20.20 -21.57
CA LEU A 6 7.16 -18.88 -22.06
C LEU A 6 6.76 -18.62 -23.53
N ASP A 7 6.54 -19.68 -24.31
CA ASP A 7 6.09 -19.59 -25.71
C ASP A 7 4.57 -19.47 -25.85
N SER A 8 3.82 -19.56 -24.75
CA SER A 8 2.36 -19.50 -24.78
C SER A 8 1.88 -18.08 -25.09
N VAL A 9 0.96 -17.96 -26.05
CA VAL A 9 0.27 -16.69 -26.36
C VAL A 9 -1.08 -16.68 -25.65
N LEU A 10 -1.30 -15.67 -24.80
CA LEU A 10 -2.56 -15.52 -24.09
C LEU A 10 -3.68 -15.01 -25.01
N PRO A 11 -4.90 -15.56 -24.92
CA PRO A 11 -6.11 -14.92 -25.42
C PRO A 11 -6.24 -13.47 -24.95
N THR A 12 -6.86 -12.64 -25.79
CA THR A 12 -7.13 -11.24 -25.46
C THR A 12 -7.85 -11.11 -24.12
N ASN A 13 -7.37 -10.19 -23.27
CA ASN A 13 -7.88 -9.90 -21.92
C ASN A 13 -7.70 -11.01 -20.87
N GLN A 14 -6.99 -12.11 -21.18
CA GLN A 14 -6.65 -13.10 -20.16
C GLN A 14 -5.47 -12.62 -19.30
N ARG A 15 -5.65 -12.60 -17.98
CA ARG A 15 -4.57 -12.35 -17.01
C ARG A 15 -3.95 -13.68 -16.56
N VAL A 16 -2.63 -13.68 -16.35
CA VAL A 16 -1.89 -14.77 -15.72
C VAL A 16 -1.14 -14.23 -14.52
N PHE A 17 -1.18 -14.95 -13.40
CA PHE A 17 -0.41 -14.62 -12.20
C PHE A 17 0.90 -15.40 -12.23
N LEU A 18 2.02 -14.69 -12.24
CA LEU A 18 3.36 -15.28 -12.39
C LEU A 18 3.96 -15.76 -11.06
N GLN A 19 3.50 -15.19 -9.94
CA GLN A 19 3.97 -15.51 -8.58
C GLN A 19 2.78 -15.57 -7.62
N GLU A 20 2.88 -16.45 -6.62
CA GLU A 20 1.87 -16.53 -5.54
C GLU A 20 2.17 -15.53 -4.40
N LYS A 21 3.42 -15.10 -4.31
CA LYS A 21 3.87 -14.13 -3.30
C LYS A 21 3.83 -12.72 -3.90
N ILE A 22 3.35 -11.78 -3.10
CA ILE A 22 3.33 -10.37 -3.42
C ILE A 22 4.62 -9.76 -2.86
N ILE A 23 5.66 -9.66 -3.70
CA ILE A 23 6.97 -9.11 -3.33
C ILE A 23 7.38 -8.13 -4.42
N LEU A 24 7.71 -6.90 -4.03
CA LEU A 24 8.04 -5.82 -4.96
C LEU A 24 9.19 -6.18 -5.91
N ASP A 25 10.29 -6.70 -5.36
CA ASP A 25 11.47 -7.12 -6.14
C ASP A 25 11.20 -8.26 -7.13
N LEU A 26 10.09 -8.99 -6.95
CA LEU A 26 9.64 -10.04 -7.88
C LEU A 26 8.64 -9.51 -8.93
N GLY A 27 8.43 -8.19 -8.99
CA GLY A 27 7.54 -7.53 -9.94
C GLY A 27 6.08 -7.51 -9.50
N ALA A 28 5.81 -7.41 -8.19
CA ALA A 28 4.44 -7.20 -7.71
C ALA A 28 3.89 -5.83 -8.14
N ASP A 29 2.59 -5.79 -8.41
CA ASP A 29 1.90 -4.55 -8.79
C ASP A 29 1.82 -3.60 -7.58
N LEU A 30 2.24 -2.35 -7.78
CA LEU A 30 2.05 -1.26 -6.84
C LEU A 30 0.88 -0.39 -7.27
N ILE A 31 -0.18 -0.33 -6.47
CA ILE A 31 -1.38 0.45 -6.78
C ILE A 31 -1.59 1.49 -5.68
N GLU A 32 -1.65 2.76 -6.06
CA GLU A 32 -1.92 3.85 -5.14
C GLU A 32 -3.42 3.95 -4.86
N MET A 33 -3.81 3.68 -3.61
CA MET A 33 -5.21 3.57 -3.21
C MET A 33 -5.61 4.63 -2.17
N SER A 34 -4.75 5.61 -1.84
CA SER A 34 -5.01 6.53 -0.74
C SER A 34 -6.32 7.28 -0.87
N GLY A 35 -6.68 7.69 -2.10
CA GLY A 35 -7.95 8.36 -2.40
C GLY A 35 -9.19 7.50 -2.11
N GLN A 36 -9.04 6.18 -2.09
CA GLN A 36 -10.11 5.20 -1.93
C GLN A 36 -10.24 4.70 -0.48
N ILE A 37 -9.27 5.01 0.40
CA ILE A 37 -9.31 4.57 1.80
C ILE A 37 -10.56 5.11 2.50
N HIS A 38 -11.33 4.22 3.11
CA HIS A 38 -12.49 4.58 3.93
C HIS A 38 -12.08 5.45 5.12
N SER A 39 -12.88 6.46 5.46
CA SER A 39 -12.59 7.40 6.56
C SER A 39 -12.36 6.69 7.90
N ALA A 40 -13.15 5.65 8.21
CA ALA A 40 -12.96 4.85 9.42
C ALA A 40 -11.59 4.15 9.51
N ASN A 41 -10.98 3.78 8.36
CA ASN A 41 -9.65 3.17 8.32
C ASN A 41 -8.58 4.23 8.53
N ARG A 42 -8.74 5.42 7.93
CA ARG A 42 -7.84 6.56 8.17
C ARG A 42 -7.77 6.93 9.64
N LEU A 43 -8.95 7.05 10.29
CA LEU A 43 -9.03 7.34 11.73
C LEU A 43 -8.32 6.27 12.56
N LEU A 44 -8.51 4.98 12.23
CA LEU A 44 -7.78 3.90 12.91
C LEU A 44 -6.26 4.05 12.76
N PHE A 45 -5.77 4.36 11.55
CA PHE A 45 -4.34 4.51 11.28
C PHE A 45 -3.74 5.72 12.00
N GLU A 46 -4.48 6.83 12.08
CA GLU A 46 -4.13 8.03 12.84
C GLU A 46 -4.05 7.72 14.35
N GLU A 47 -5.06 7.05 14.91
CA GLU A 47 -5.07 6.61 16.33
C GLU A 47 -3.86 5.70 16.64
N VAL A 48 -3.53 4.78 15.73
CA VAL A 48 -2.34 3.94 15.88
C VAL A 48 -1.07 4.80 15.87
N ALA A 49 -0.91 5.72 14.92
CA ALA A 49 0.27 6.59 14.87
C ALA A 49 0.43 7.45 16.14
N GLU A 50 -0.67 7.94 16.70
CA GLU A 50 -0.68 8.69 17.97
C GLU A 50 -0.23 7.84 19.16
N ILE A 51 -0.68 6.58 19.26
CA ILE A 51 -0.28 5.66 20.35
C ILE A 51 1.24 5.45 20.39
N PHE A 52 1.89 5.41 19.21
CA PHE A 52 3.33 5.19 19.10
C PHE A 52 4.15 6.49 19.10
N ASP A 53 3.52 7.67 19.25
CA ASP A 53 4.17 8.99 19.18
C ASP A 53 5.09 9.15 17.95
N ALA A 54 4.66 8.57 16.82
CA ALA A 54 5.46 8.49 15.61
C ALA A 54 5.06 9.59 14.61
N ARG A 55 6.02 10.44 14.23
CA ARG A 55 5.80 11.47 13.19
C ARG A 55 5.67 10.89 11.78
N VAL A 56 6.31 9.74 11.55
CA VAL A 56 6.23 8.96 10.31
C VAL A 56 6.16 7.50 10.71
N LEU A 57 5.15 6.79 10.21
CA LEU A 57 4.90 5.39 10.51
C LEU A 57 4.33 4.70 9.27
N GLY A 58 4.94 3.59 8.86
CA GLY A 58 4.33 2.66 7.92
C GLY A 58 3.44 1.68 8.66
N ILE A 59 2.23 1.45 8.16
CA ILE A 59 1.28 0.49 8.73
C ILE A 59 0.95 -0.55 7.66
N ASP A 60 1.36 -1.78 7.90
CA ASP A 60 1.05 -2.89 7.02
C ASP A 60 -0.32 -3.44 7.42
N PHE A 61 -1.33 -3.13 6.62
CA PHE A 61 -2.73 -3.46 6.91
C PHE A 61 -3.30 -4.44 5.88
N LEU A 62 -3.78 -5.58 6.36
CA LEU A 62 -4.43 -6.60 5.53
C LEU A 62 -5.94 -6.48 5.67
N CYS A 63 -6.63 -6.29 4.54
CA CYS A 63 -8.09 -6.22 4.48
C CYS A 63 -8.60 -6.78 3.15
N GLN A 64 -9.92 -6.94 3.02
CA GLN A 64 -10.54 -7.38 1.77
C GLN A 64 -10.70 -6.23 0.78
N ASP A 65 -11.08 -5.05 1.29
CA ASP A 65 -11.24 -3.83 0.51
C ASP A 65 -10.94 -2.61 1.39
N ILE A 66 -9.93 -1.81 1.01
CA ILE A 66 -9.51 -0.63 1.77
C ILE A 66 -10.56 0.50 1.75
N GLY A 67 -11.50 0.47 0.80
CA GLY A 67 -12.65 1.38 0.70
C GLY A 67 -13.83 1.00 1.59
N THR A 68 -13.77 -0.16 2.24
CA THR A 68 -14.76 -0.59 3.23
C THR A 68 -14.25 -0.32 4.65
N SER A 69 -15.14 0.01 5.58
CA SER A 69 -14.79 0.21 6.99
C SER A 69 -14.18 -1.05 7.62
N TRP A 70 -13.11 -0.92 8.41
CA TRP A 70 -12.50 -2.04 9.15
C TRP A 70 -13.47 -2.70 10.13
N LYS A 71 -14.51 -1.98 10.56
CA LYS A 71 -15.55 -2.49 11.47
C LYS A 71 -16.53 -3.46 10.78
N GLU A 72 -16.55 -3.45 9.45
CA GLU A 72 -17.54 -4.16 8.62
C GLU A 72 -16.92 -5.32 7.85
N GLN A 73 -15.61 -5.53 7.98
CA GLN A 73 -14.88 -6.59 7.29
C GLN A 73 -13.86 -7.26 8.22
N LYS A 74 -13.31 -8.40 7.76
CA LYS A 74 -12.15 -9.00 8.42
C LYS A 74 -10.90 -8.27 7.97
N CYS A 75 -10.11 -7.81 8.94
CA CYS A 75 -8.84 -7.15 8.69
C CYS A 75 -7.86 -7.39 9.84
N ALA A 76 -6.59 -7.08 9.60
CA ALA A 76 -5.53 -7.13 10.61
C ALA A 76 -4.47 -6.07 10.31
N ILE A 77 -3.95 -5.42 11.36
CA ILE A 77 -2.65 -4.74 11.31
C ILE A 77 -1.59 -5.81 11.50
N MET A 78 -0.71 -5.96 10.52
CA MET A 78 0.30 -7.02 10.48
C MET A 78 1.62 -6.57 11.10
N GLU A 79 2.06 -5.36 10.76
CA GLU A 79 3.33 -4.78 11.17
C GLU A 79 3.25 -3.26 11.22
N LEU A 80 4.12 -2.66 12.03
CA LEU A 80 4.36 -1.22 12.10
C LEU A 80 5.85 -0.95 11.83
N ASN A 81 6.11 -0.13 10.82
CA ASN A 81 7.45 0.16 10.31
C ASN A 81 7.85 1.60 10.64
N SER A 82 8.86 1.79 11.50
CA SER A 82 9.37 3.13 11.85
C SER A 82 10.21 3.79 10.74
N LEU A 83 10.66 3.01 9.76
CA LEU A 83 11.36 3.46 8.57
C LEU A 83 10.67 2.87 7.32
N PRO A 84 9.50 3.39 6.93
CA PRO A 84 8.77 2.86 5.80
C PRO A 84 9.47 3.15 4.46
N PHE A 85 9.27 2.25 3.50
CA PHE A 85 9.67 2.47 2.11
C PHE A 85 8.74 3.47 1.43
N ILE A 86 9.06 4.77 1.56
CA ILE A 86 8.23 5.86 1.04
C ILE A 86 8.31 6.03 -0.49
N ASP A 87 9.33 5.46 -1.12
CA ASP A 87 9.60 5.51 -2.56
C ASP A 87 8.54 4.76 -3.38
N MET A 88 7.92 3.73 -2.80
CA MET A 88 6.82 2.98 -3.43
C MET A 88 5.63 3.87 -3.80
N HIS A 89 5.46 5.02 -3.12
CA HIS A 89 4.38 5.95 -3.37
C HIS A 89 4.67 6.96 -4.49
N HIS A 90 5.93 7.13 -4.89
CA HIS A 90 6.32 8.09 -5.93
C HIS A 90 6.01 7.59 -7.34
N PHE A 91 6.04 6.28 -7.56
CA PHE A 91 5.92 5.69 -8.90
C PHE A 91 5.04 4.44 -8.88
N PRO A 92 3.75 4.57 -8.54
CA PRO A 92 2.82 3.44 -8.62
C PRO A 92 2.61 3.02 -10.08
N LEU A 93 2.25 1.74 -10.29
CA LEU A 93 1.83 1.23 -11.60
C LEU A 93 0.46 1.81 -12.00
N GLU A 94 -0.45 1.92 -11.03
CA GLU A 94 -1.79 2.46 -11.19
C GLU A 94 -2.13 3.42 -10.04
N GLY A 95 -2.92 4.46 -10.31
CA GLY A 95 -3.30 5.48 -9.32
C GLY A 95 -2.45 6.75 -9.38
N GLU A 96 -2.72 7.68 -8.47
CA GLU A 96 -2.10 9.01 -8.46
C GLU A 96 -0.80 9.02 -7.63
N PRO A 97 0.37 9.33 -8.23
CA PRO A 97 1.63 9.43 -7.49
C PRO A 97 1.60 10.39 -6.31
N ARG A 98 2.34 10.08 -5.24
CA ARG A 98 2.45 10.92 -4.04
C ARG A 98 3.90 11.20 -3.66
N ASN A 99 4.24 12.48 -3.53
CA ASN A 99 5.56 12.91 -3.12
C ASN A 99 5.73 12.90 -1.59
N LEU A 100 5.76 11.71 -0.99
CA LEU A 100 5.90 11.58 0.46
C LEU A 100 7.24 12.14 0.97
N ALA A 101 8.33 11.99 0.21
CA ALA A 101 9.62 12.56 0.58
C ALA A 101 9.55 14.09 0.71
N GLY A 102 8.87 14.77 -0.22
CA GLY A 102 8.61 16.21 -0.14
C GLY A 102 7.78 16.59 1.09
N MET A 103 6.71 15.85 1.36
CA MET A 103 5.85 16.09 2.54
C MET A 103 6.63 15.93 3.85
N ILE A 104 7.46 14.89 3.97
CA ILE A 104 8.31 14.68 5.15
C ILE A 104 9.35 15.79 5.28
N TRP A 105 9.96 16.22 4.18
CA TRP A 105 10.90 17.33 4.17
C TRP A 105 10.25 18.63 4.65
N GLU A 106 9.07 18.97 4.14
CA GLU A 106 8.29 20.13 4.58
C GLU A 106 7.91 20.05 6.07
N MET A 107 7.52 18.86 6.55
CA MET A 107 7.24 18.63 7.96
C MET A 107 8.45 18.90 8.86
N ILE A 108 9.66 18.55 8.41
CA ILE A 108 10.90 18.82 9.16
C ILE A 108 11.23 20.31 9.13
N LEU A 109 11.05 20.99 8.00
CA LEU A 109 11.37 22.42 7.85
C LEU A 109 10.40 23.35 8.57
N THR A 110 9.11 22.99 8.65
CA THR A 110 8.06 23.81 9.28
C THR A 110 7.98 23.64 10.80
N ASN A 111 8.64 22.62 11.35
CA ASN A 111 8.74 22.36 12.80
C ASN A 111 10.03 22.91 13.45
N ASN A 112 10.66 23.92 12.82
CA ASN A 112 11.70 24.77 13.40
C ASN A 112 11.18 26.20 13.63
#